data_AF-A0A3D4BA96-F1
#
_entry.id   AF-A0A3D4BA96-F1
#
_cell.length_a   1.000
_cell.length_b   1.000
_cell.length_c   1.000
_cell.angle_alpha   90.00
_cell.angle_beta   90.00
_cell.angle_gamma   90.00
#
_symmetry.space_group_name_H-M   'P 1'
#
loop_
_entity.id
_entity.type
_entity.pdbx_description
1 polymer ?
#
loop_
_entity_poly.entity_id
_entity_poly.type
_entity_poly.pdbx_seq_one_letter_code
_entity_poly.pdbx_strand_id
1 'polypeptide(L)'
;METNNFQQNTALSPSLFVNDTTAVEGEFAFWIGKDLPGPDVTREQVIDAISAVGGVVELLSSWTRGPKGMETTHTHDITGNVFHVGVILGEKRVKLKDIDFTQEIVTAEINGAAKATASGTTLMGKDPIAAITWIANELPKYTDTHLKVGDFVISGTVFSPPRMGPGGTAKMHYSTLGTIEVELK
;
A
#
# COMPACT_ATOMS: atom_id res chain seq x y z
N MET A 1 -10.12 -16.60 -7.45
CA MET A 1 -9.15 -15.52 -7.70
C MET A 1 -8.14 -15.62 -6.58
N GLU A 2 -6.89 -15.94 -6.91
CA GLU A 2 -5.80 -15.84 -5.94
C GLU A 2 -5.72 -14.36 -5.55
N THR A 3 -5.97 -14.05 -4.28
CA THR A 3 -5.76 -12.69 -3.79
C THR A 3 -4.26 -12.48 -3.74
N ASN A 4 -3.74 -11.43 -4.38
CA ASN A 4 -2.34 -11.00 -4.29
C ASN A 4 -2.01 -10.45 -2.88
N ASN A 5 -2.44 -11.17 -1.84
CA ASN A 5 -2.25 -10.91 -0.44
C ASN A 5 -1.37 -12.03 0.11
N PHE A 6 -0.08 -11.76 0.17
CA PHE A 6 0.93 -12.71 0.61
C PHE A 6 1.02 -12.72 2.13
N GLN A 7 1.33 -13.89 2.68
CA GLN A 7 1.53 -14.05 4.12
C GLN A 7 2.91 -13.53 4.53
N GLN A 8 2.99 -12.94 5.72
CA GLN A 8 4.28 -12.62 6.33
C GLN A 8 5.15 -13.88 6.46
N ASN A 9 6.46 -13.70 6.49
CA ASN A 9 7.44 -14.79 6.66
C ASN A 9 7.38 -15.87 5.57
N THR A 10 6.72 -15.59 4.44
CA THR A 10 6.73 -16.45 3.26
C THR A 10 7.65 -15.83 2.23
N ALA A 11 8.65 -16.59 1.81
CA ALA A 11 9.54 -16.13 0.74
C ALA A 11 8.78 -16.06 -0.58
N LEU A 12 8.95 -14.96 -1.29
CA LEU A 12 8.29 -14.70 -2.56
C LEU A 12 9.19 -15.09 -3.72
N SER A 13 8.60 -15.71 -4.73
CA SER A 13 9.36 -16.06 -5.93
C SER A 13 9.76 -14.79 -6.69
N PRO A 14 11.03 -14.63 -7.10
CA PRO A 14 11.45 -13.57 -8.02
C PRO A 14 10.66 -13.54 -9.32
N SER A 15 10.06 -14.67 -9.73
CA SER A 15 9.23 -14.77 -10.94
C SER A 15 7.93 -13.94 -10.90
N LEU A 16 7.52 -13.48 -9.71
CA LEU A 16 6.40 -12.53 -9.55
C LEU A 16 6.73 -11.14 -10.10
N PHE A 17 8.02 -10.86 -10.35
CA PHE A 17 8.52 -9.54 -10.71
C PHE A 17 9.20 -9.54 -12.06
N VAL A 18 9.18 -8.39 -12.73
CA VAL A 18 9.84 -8.19 -14.01
C VAL A 18 11.30 -7.80 -13.78
N ASN A 19 12.23 -8.70 -14.11
CA ASN A 19 13.67 -8.44 -14.05
C ASN A 19 14.12 -7.88 -12.67
N ASP A 20 14.69 -6.67 -12.67
CA ASP A 20 15.25 -5.94 -11.52
C ASP A 20 14.39 -4.73 -11.10
N THR A 21 13.08 -4.76 -11.41
CA THR A 21 12.17 -3.64 -11.11
C THR A 21 11.47 -3.74 -9.77
N THR A 22 11.74 -4.76 -8.96
CA THR A 22 11.07 -4.91 -7.68
C THR A 22 11.37 -3.72 -6.77
N ALA A 23 10.29 -3.12 -6.26
CA ALA A 23 10.34 -2.12 -5.22
C ALA A 23 9.29 -2.44 -4.15
N VAL A 24 9.48 -1.87 -2.97
CA VAL A 24 8.59 -2.07 -1.84
C VAL A 24 8.14 -0.73 -1.29
N GLU A 25 6.87 -0.63 -0.93
CA GLU A 25 6.27 0.57 -0.35
C GLU A 25 5.84 0.31 1.08
N GLY A 26 5.97 1.33 1.92
CA GLY A 26 5.39 1.33 3.25
C GLY A 26 4.13 2.16 3.23
N GLU A 27 2.97 1.53 3.44
CA GLU A 27 1.69 2.23 3.49
C GLU A 27 0.88 1.88 4.74
N PHE A 28 -0.32 2.44 4.84
CA PHE A 28 -1.31 2.04 5.83
C PHE A 28 -2.49 1.35 5.14
N ALA A 29 -2.90 0.20 5.66
CA ALA A 29 -4.13 -0.48 5.27
C ALA A 29 -5.28 -0.08 6.20
N PHE A 30 -6.43 0.21 5.59
CA PHE A 30 -7.68 0.59 6.25
C PHE A 30 -8.74 -0.45 5.96
N TRP A 31 -9.18 -1.20 6.98
CA TRP A 31 -10.23 -2.21 6.82
C TRP A 31 -11.61 -1.60 6.96
N ILE A 32 -12.47 -1.87 5.97
CA ILE A 32 -13.84 -1.38 5.89
C ILE A 32 -14.76 -2.33 6.67
N GLY A 33 -15.39 -1.80 7.73
CA GLY A 33 -16.33 -2.50 8.60
C GLY A 33 -17.80 -2.22 8.29
N LYS A 34 -18.08 -1.22 7.45
CA LYS A 34 -19.42 -0.85 6.98
C LYS A 34 -19.31 -0.44 5.52
N ASP A 35 -20.30 -0.81 4.71
CA ASP A 35 -20.35 -0.40 3.31
C ASP A 35 -20.29 1.13 3.21
N LEU A 36 -19.52 1.63 2.23
CA LEU A 36 -19.43 3.04 1.87
C LEU A 36 -20.02 3.21 0.47
N PRO A 37 -21.36 3.34 0.35
CA PRO A 37 -22.06 3.37 -0.93
C PRO A 37 -21.92 4.75 -1.59
N GLY A 38 -20.73 5.05 -2.10
CA GLY A 38 -20.48 6.27 -2.86
C GLY A 38 -21.32 6.35 -4.15
N PRO A 39 -21.39 7.54 -4.78
CA PRO A 39 -20.68 8.77 -4.41
C PRO A 39 -21.31 9.52 -3.22
N ASP A 40 -20.74 10.67 -2.86
CA ASP A 40 -21.14 11.58 -1.77
C ASP A 40 -20.92 11.04 -0.33
N VAL A 41 -20.00 10.08 -0.19
CA VAL A 41 -19.51 9.62 1.12
C VAL A 41 -18.70 10.73 1.79
N THR A 42 -19.11 11.13 3.00
CA THR A 42 -18.38 12.13 3.79
C THR A 42 -17.20 11.53 4.53
N ARG A 43 -16.25 12.37 4.94
CA ARG A 43 -15.09 11.95 5.72
C ARG A 43 -15.50 11.29 7.05
N GLU A 44 -16.55 11.78 7.70
CA GLU A 44 -17.08 11.23 8.95
C GLU A 44 -17.66 9.82 8.76
N GLN A 45 -18.35 9.60 7.63
CA GLN A 45 -18.84 8.26 7.27
C GLN A 45 -17.67 7.30 7.04
N VAL A 46 -16.58 7.76 6.42
CA VAL A 46 -15.35 6.95 6.26
C VAL A 46 -14.75 6.60 7.62
N ILE A 47 -14.59 7.56 8.53
CA ILE A 47 -14.08 7.32 9.89
C ILE A 47 -14.93 6.25 10.59
N ASP A 48 -16.25 6.37 10.53
CA ASP A 48 -17.18 5.44 11.18
C ASP A 48 -17.22 4.05 10.52
N ALA A 49 -16.89 3.98 9.24
CA ALA A 49 -16.78 2.73 8.49
C ALA A 49 -15.46 2.00 8.71
N ILE A 50 -14.37 2.68 9.06
CA ILE A 50 -13.07 2.03 9.29
C ILE A 50 -13.11 1.20 10.58
N SER A 51 -12.98 -0.11 10.42
CA SER A 51 -12.94 -1.07 11.54
C SER A 51 -11.54 -1.20 12.16
N ALA A 52 -10.50 -1.05 11.35
CA ALA A 52 -9.12 -1.19 11.78
C ALA A 52 -8.13 -0.50 10.83
N VAL A 53 -6.94 -0.20 11.36
CA VAL A 53 -5.78 0.35 10.64
C VAL A 53 -4.55 -0.50 10.98
N GLY A 54 -3.64 -0.68 10.03
CA GLY A 54 -2.43 -1.48 10.18
C GLY A 54 -1.39 -1.11 9.14
N GLY A 55 -0.15 -1.55 9.36
CA GLY A 55 0.91 -1.42 8.36
C GLY A 55 0.67 -2.37 7.19
N VAL A 56 1.13 -2.01 6.00
CA VAL A 56 1.12 -2.87 4.82
C VAL A 56 2.34 -2.59 3.97
N VAL A 57 2.96 -3.66 3.45
CA VAL A 57 3.96 -3.53 2.40
C VAL A 57 3.29 -3.79 1.07
N GLU A 58 3.28 -2.80 0.19
CA GLU A 58 2.93 -3.01 -1.22
C GLU A 58 4.19 -3.42 -2.00
N LEU A 59 4.01 -4.43 -2.86
CA LEU A 59 5.04 -4.98 -3.73
C LEU A 59 4.81 -4.44 -5.12
N LEU A 60 5.81 -3.76 -5.67
CA LEU A 60 5.74 -3.16 -6.99
C LEU A 60 6.65 -3.86 -7.98
N SER A 61 6.22 -3.88 -9.25
CA SER A 61 7.07 -4.18 -10.40
C SER A 61 6.68 -3.31 -11.58
N SER A 62 7.67 -2.76 -12.28
CA SER A 62 7.41 -1.98 -13.48
C SER A 62 7.30 -2.90 -14.68
N TRP A 63 6.06 -3.17 -15.10
CA TRP A 63 5.73 -3.98 -16.26
C TRP A 63 5.90 -3.22 -17.59
N THR A 64 5.81 -1.90 -17.53
CA THR A 64 5.78 -0.99 -18.67
C THR A 64 7.19 -0.53 -19.06
N ARG A 65 8.10 -1.46 -19.37
CA ARG A 65 9.31 -1.07 -20.12
C ARG A 65 8.98 -1.09 -21.60
N GLY A 66 8.75 0.08 -22.18
CA GLY A 66 8.77 0.26 -23.63
C GLY A 66 10.16 -0.11 -24.20
N PRO A 67 10.32 -0.14 -25.53
CA PRO A 67 11.63 -0.31 -26.16
C PRO A 67 12.67 0.65 -25.55
N LYS A 68 13.93 0.22 -25.49
CA LYS A 68 15.03 0.99 -24.89
C LYS A 68 15.02 2.44 -25.43
N GLY A 69 14.76 3.41 -24.55
CA GLY A 69 14.66 4.84 -24.91
C GLY A 69 13.23 5.41 -24.98
N MET A 70 12.19 4.60 -24.77
CA MET A 70 10.81 5.10 -24.64
C MET A 70 10.57 5.65 -23.23
N GLU A 71 10.05 6.87 -23.14
CA GLU A 71 9.57 7.43 -21.89
C GLU A 71 8.25 6.75 -21.48
N THR A 72 8.17 6.31 -20.24
CA THR A 72 6.92 5.85 -19.63
C THR A 72 6.10 7.07 -19.20
N THR A 73 4.78 6.95 -19.26
CA THR A 73 3.85 8.03 -18.91
C THR A 73 2.94 7.54 -17.80
N HIS A 74 2.32 8.46 -17.07
CA HIS A 74 1.36 8.12 -16.03
C HIS A 74 0.24 7.18 -16.52
N THR A 75 -0.24 7.37 -17.77
CA THR A 75 -1.24 6.49 -18.36
C THR A 75 -0.72 5.06 -18.56
N HIS A 76 0.54 4.90 -18.96
CA HIS A 76 1.14 3.56 -19.04
C HIS A 76 1.13 2.88 -17.67
N ASP A 77 1.48 3.61 -16.61
CA ASP A 77 1.49 3.07 -15.25
C ASP A 77 0.10 2.63 -14.80
N ILE A 78 -0.95 3.43 -15.07
CA ILE A 78 -2.35 3.05 -14.83
C ILE A 78 -2.70 1.73 -15.54
N THR A 79 -2.33 1.58 -16.81
CA THR A 79 -2.61 0.32 -17.56
C THR A 79 -1.85 -0.89 -17.00
N GLY A 80 -0.72 -0.68 -16.33
CA GLY A 80 0.04 -1.69 -15.63
C GLY A 80 -0.45 -1.95 -14.20
N ASN A 81 -1.70 -1.60 -13.89
CA ASN A 81 -2.30 -1.68 -12.56
C ASN A 81 -1.45 -0.93 -11.51
N VAL A 82 -0.91 0.23 -11.88
CA VAL A 82 -0.08 1.09 -11.02
C VAL A 82 1.10 0.32 -10.42
N PHE A 83 1.73 -0.55 -11.22
CA PHE A 83 2.87 -1.40 -10.83
C PHE A 83 2.55 -2.48 -9.78
N HIS A 84 1.30 -2.61 -9.33
CA HIS A 84 0.91 -3.50 -8.25
C HIS A 84 1.18 -4.97 -8.57
N VAL A 85 1.96 -5.64 -7.71
CA VAL A 85 2.14 -7.10 -7.71
C VAL A 85 1.30 -7.74 -6.62
N GLY A 86 1.27 -7.11 -5.44
CA GLY A 86 0.50 -7.58 -4.29
C GLY A 86 0.87 -6.87 -3.01
N VAL A 87 0.32 -7.35 -1.90
CA VAL A 87 0.54 -6.79 -0.56
C VAL A 87 0.95 -7.85 0.44
N ILE A 88 1.63 -7.42 1.50
CA ILE A 88 1.78 -8.17 2.75
C ILE A 88 1.24 -7.31 3.88
N LEU A 89 0.17 -7.79 4.53
CA LEU A 89 -0.49 -7.07 5.62
C LEU A 89 0.23 -7.29 6.96
N GLY A 90 0.34 -6.23 7.76
CA GLY A 90 0.78 -6.27 9.15
C GLY A 90 -0.10 -7.17 10.02
N GLU A 91 0.49 -7.93 10.94
CA GLU A 91 -0.26 -8.69 11.95
C GLU A 91 -0.98 -7.77 12.93
N LYS A 92 -0.32 -6.68 13.34
CA LYS A 92 -0.88 -5.72 14.29
C LYS A 92 -1.87 -4.78 13.59
N ARG A 93 -3.10 -4.77 14.12
CA ARG A 93 -4.16 -3.85 13.74
C ARG A 93 -4.66 -3.09 14.96
N VAL A 94 -4.93 -1.82 14.79
CA VAL A 94 -5.44 -0.91 15.83
C VAL A 94 -6.71 -0.22 15.36
N LYS A 95 -7.48 0.37 16.27
CA LYS A 95 -8.60 1.22 15.86
C LYS A 95 -8.06 2.54 15.35
N LEU A 96 -8.79 3.20 14.44
CA LEU A 96 -8.38 4.49 13.88
C LEU A 96 -8.10 5.57 14.94
N LYS A 97 -8.85 5.58 16.05
CA LYS A 97 -8.64 6.52 17.15
C LYS A 97 -7.40 6.24 18.02
N ASP A 98 -6.80 5.05 17.88
CA ASP A 98 -5.68 4.59 18.70
C ASP A 98 -4.33 4.74 17.96
N ILE A 99 -4.34 5.38 16.78
CA ILE A 99 -3.15 5.69 15.98
C ILE A 99 -3.03 7.19 15.73
N ASP A 100 -1.83 7.72 15.90
CA ASP A 100 -1.47 9.08 15.49
C ASP A 100 -0.52 9.01 14.30
N PHE A 101 -1.04 9.25 13.09
CA PHE A 101 -0.25 9.22 11.86
C PHE A 101 0.85 10.28 11.80
N THR A 102 0.79 11.31 12.66
CA THR A 102 1.86 12.31 12.75
C THR A 102 3.09 11.78 13.49
N GLN A 103 2.87 10.82 14.40
CA GLN A 103 3.91 10.17 15.20
C GLN A 103 4.26 8.77 14.69
N GLU A 104 3.45 8.18 13.82
CA GLU A 104 3.73 6.87 13.24
C GLU A 104 4.82 6.98 12.17
N ILE A 105 6.02 6.57 12.54
CA ILE A 105 7.20 6.55 11.67
C ILE A 105 7.29 5.19 10.98
N VAL A 106 7.48 5.22 9.66
CA VAL A 106 7.71 4.07 8.82
C VAL A 106 9.13 4.14 8.27
N THR A 107 9.93 3.10 8.47
CA THR A 107 11.29 2.97 7.92
C THR A 107 11.41 1.73 7.06
N ALA A 108 11.87 1.91 5.82
CA ALA A 108 12.21 0.83 4.91
C ALA A 108 13.71 0.50 5.02
N GLU A 109 14.01 -0.73 5.36
CA GLU A 109 15.35 -1.33 5.32
C GLU A 109 15.44 -2.30 4.15
N ILE A 110 16.51 -2.20 3.34
CA ILE A 110 16.81 -3.15 2.26
C ILE A 110 18.17 -3.77 2.52
N ASN A 111 18.23 -5.10 2.62
CA ASN A 111 19.46 -5.86 2.89
C ASN A 111 20.24 -5.33 4.12
N GLY A 112 19.56 -5.03 5.23
CA GLY A 112 20.21 -4.53 6.45
C GLY A 112 20.50 -3.03 6.48
N ALA A 113 20.17 -2.28 5.43
CA ALA A 113 20.44 -0.84 5.35
C ALA A 113 19.17 -0.02 5.19
N ALA A 114 18.95 0.94 6.09
CA ALA A 114 17.84 1.90 5.99
C ALA A 114 17.95 2.71 4.69
N LYS A 115 16.86 2.75 3.92
CA LYS A 115 16.78 3.44 2.62
C LYS A 115 15.82 4.63 2.61
N ALA A 116 14.75 4.55 3.39
CA ALA A 116 13.76 5.61 3.48
C ALA A 116 13.09 5.60 4.86
N THR A 117 12.73 6.79 5.35
CA THR A 117 11.97 6.99 6.58
C THR A 117 11.04 8.17 6.42
N ALA A 118 9.76 7.99 6.76
CA ALA A 118 8.76 9.06 6.76
C ALA A 118 7.66 8.77 7.78
N SER A 119 6.71 9.69 7.96
CA SER A 119 5.47 9.44 8.70
C SER A 119 4.27 9.49 7.78
N GLY A 120 3.10 9.11 8.29
CA GLY A 120 1.84 9.19 7.53
C GLY A 120 1.43 10.61 7.10
N THR A 121 2.14 11.64 7.55
CA THR A 121 1.89 13.04 7.14
C THR A 121 2.27 13.34 5.69
N THR A 122 2.99 12.47 5.00
CA THR A 122 3.30 12.69 3.58
C THR A 122 2.10 12.41 2.67
N LEU A 123 1.08 11.73 3.18
CA LEU A 123 -0.11 11.31 2.44
C LEU A 123 -1.12 12.45 2.32
N MET A 124 -1.59 12.71 1.09
CA MET A 124 -2.79 13.51 0.78
C MET A 124 -2.96 14.77 1.65
N GLY A 125 -1.97 15.67 1.66
CA GLY A 125 -2.08 16.91 2.45
C GLY A 125 -2.04 16.70 3.97
N LYS A 126 -1.35 15.63 4.42
CA LYS A 126 -1.21 15.19 5.82
C LYS A 126 -2.41 14.46 6.41
N ASP A 127 -3.33 13.96 5.59
CA ASP A 127 -4.51 13.21 6.04
C ASP A 127 -4.65 11.87 5.29
N PRO A 128 -4.21 10.75 5.89
CA PRO A 128 -4.41 9.42 5.30
C PRO A 128 -5.88 9.06 5.02
N ILE A 129 -6.85 9.64 5.75
CA ILE A 129 -8.28 9.38 5.55
C ILE A 129 -8.78 10.03 4.25
N ALA A 130 -8.12 11.07 3.77
CA ALA A 130 -8.47 11.70 2.51
C ALA A 130 -8.31 10.74 1.32
N ALA A 131 -7.33 9.83 1.35
CA ALA A 131 -7.16 8.79 0.32
C ALA A 131 -8.39 7.86 0.26
N ILE A 132 -8.86 7.41 1.42
CA ILE A 132 -10.01 6.50 1.54
C ILE A 132 -11.30 7.20 1.13
N THR A 133 -11.46 8.46 1.55
CA THR A 133 -12.60 9.31 1.17
C THR A 133 -12.63 9.56 -0.33
N TRP A 134 -11.47 9.77 -0.94
CA TRP A 134 -11.36 9.95 -2.39
C TRP A 134 -11.79 8.69 -3.13
N ILE A 135 -11.21 7.53 -2.82
CA ILE A 135 -11.52 6.30 -3.59
C ILE A 135 -12.97 5.83 -3.37
N ALA A 136 -13.53 6.02 -2.17
CA ALA A 136 -14.94 5.72 -1.89
C ALA A 136 -15.91 6.50 -2.80
N ASN A 137 -15.52 7.72 -3.20
CA ASN A 137 -16.31 8.59 -4.06
C ASN A 137 -15.92 8.49 -5.54
N GLU A 138 -14.69 8.10 -5.85
CA GLU A 138 -14.18 8.02 -7.21
C GLU A 138 -14.57 6.71 -7.89
N LEU A 139 -14.50 5.58 -7.17
CA LEU A 139 -14.78 4.25 -7.69
C LEU A 139 -16.19 4.10 -8.34
N PRO A 140 -17.27 4.61 -7.73
CA PRO A 140 -18.62 4.50 -8.31
C PRO A 140 -18.84 5.33 -9.58
N LYS A 141 -17.93 6.27 -9.91
CA LYS A 141 -18.03 7.07 -11.14
C LYS A 141 -17.68 6.27 -12.39
N TYR A 142 -16.91 5.20 -12.24
CA TYR A 142 -16.42 4.38 -13.35
C TYR A 142 -16.89 2.92 -13.29
N THR A 143 -17.56 2.53 -12.21
CA THR A 143 -17.98 1.15 -11.96
C THR A 143 -19.31 1.10 -11.22
N ASP A 144 -20.01 -0.03 -11.28
CA ASP A 144 -21.21 -0.30 -10.47
C ASP A 144 -20.87 -0.80 -9.04
N THR A 145 -19.64 -0.56 -8.56
CA THR A 145 -19.17 -1.02 -7.25
C THR A 145 -18.82 0.13 -6.32
N HIS A 146 -18.75 -0.20 -5.04
CA HIS A 146 -18.34 0.66 -3.94
C HIS A 146 -17.54 -0.17 -2.93
N LEU A 147 -16.95 0.49 -1.92
CA LEU A 147 -16.21 -0.22 -0.87
C LEU A 147 -17.18 -0.92 0.08
N LYS A 148 -17.03 -2.23 0.25
CA LYS A 148 -17.90 -3.08 1.05
C LYS A 148 -17.26 -3.47 2.37
N VAL A 149 -18.09 -3.87 3.32
CA VAL A 149 -17.61 -4.55 4.53
C VAL A 149 -16.72 -5.73 4.18
N GLY A 150 -15.56 -5.81 4.83
CA GLY A 150 -14.54 -6.83 4.58
C GLY A 150 -13.45 -6.41 3.59
N ASP A 151 -13.67 -5.35 2.80
CA ASP A 151 -12.62 -4.77 1.97
C ASP A 151 -11.54 -4.12 2.84
N PHE A 152 -10.36 -3.96 2.24
CA PHE A 152 -9.35 -3.04 2.76
C PHE A 152 -8.83 -2.16 1.63
N VAL A 153 -8.36 -0.98 2.00
CA VAL A 153 -7.78 0.01 1.09
C VAL A 153 -6.39 0.37 1.62
N ILE A 154 -5.41 0.45 0.73
CA ILE A 154 -4.05 0.93 1.04
C ILE A 154 -3.94 2.41 0.65
N SER A 155 -3.24 3.21 1.46
CA SER A 155 -3.32 4.68 1.43
C SER A 155 -2.48 5.38 0.36
N GLY A 156 -1.60 4.65 -0.32
CA GLY A 156 -0.44 5.21 -0.97
C GLY A 156 0.78 5.24 -0.05
N THR A 157 1.96 5.24 -0.67
CA THR A 157 3.26 5.17 0.01
C THR A 157 3.62 6.45 0.74
N VAL A 158 4.30 6.31 1.88
CA VAL A 158 4.79 7.47 2.64
C VAL A 158 6.13 8.00 2.15
N PHE A 159 6.84 7.29 1.26
CA PHE A 159 8.14 7.68 0.71
C PHE A 159 8.36 7.14 -0.71
N SER A 160 9.42 7.59 -1.39
CA SER A 160 9.83 7.01 -2.67
C SER A 160 10.22 5.53 -2.48
N PRO A 161 9.68 4.58 -3.28
CA PRO A 161 9.85 3.15 -3.03
C PRO A 161 11.30 2.71 -3.26
N PRO A 162 12.01 2.19 -2.25
CA PRO A 162 13.34 1.64 -2.46
C PRO A 162 13.27 0.33 -3.28
N ARG A 163 14.25 0.15 -4.17
CA ARG A 163 14.37 -1.08 -4.96
C ARG A 163 14.94 -2.21 -4.12
N MET A 164 14.41 -3.41 -4.34
CA MET A 164 14.88 -4.67 -3.77
C MET A 164 15.36 -5.57 -4.93
N GLY A 165 16.65 -5.86 -5.00
CA GLY A 165 17.19 -6.73 -6.04
C GLY A 165 16.78 -8.21 -5.87
N PRO A 166 17.02 -9.07 -6.87
CA PRO A 166 16.83 -10.51 -6.74
C PRO A 166 17.58 -11.08 -5.54
N GLY A 167 16.94 -11.98 -4.78
CA GLY A 167 17.50 -12.53 -3.54
C GLY A 167 17.55 -11.53 -2.38
N GLY A 168 17.00 -10.33 -2.55
CA GLY A 168 17.00 -9.28 -1.55
C GLY A 168 15.99 -9.51 -0.43
N THR A 169 16.24 -8.83 0.68
CA THR A 169 15.31 -8.73 1.80
C THR A 169 14.90 -7.28 2.03
N ALA A 170 13.66 -7.09 2.45
CA ALA A 170 13.15 -5.82 2.92
C ALA A 170 12.52 -5.97 4.30
N LYS A 171 12.67 -4.95 5.13
CA LYS A 171 11.91 -4.81 6.37
C LYS A 171 11.24 -3.46 6.40
N MET A 172 9.94 -3.46 6.68
CA MET A 172 9.17 -2.25 6.88
C MET A 172 8.84 -2.11 8.35
N HIS A 173 9.51 -1.18 9.02
CA HIS A 173 9.38 -0.93 10.44
C HIS A 173 8.39 0.21 10.67
N TYR A 174 7.28 -0.11 11.31
CA TYR A 174 6.27 0.83 11.79
C TYR A 174 6.45 1.02 13.30
N SER A 175 6.63 2.26 13.74
CA SER A 175 6.96 2.58 15.15
C SER A 175 5.97 2.00 16.15
N THR A 176 4.68 1.92 15.80
CA THR A 176 3.66 1.33 16.66
C THR A 176 2.94 0.14 16.02
N LEU A 177 2.95 0.00 14.69
CA LEU A 177 2.27 -1.10 13.99
C LEU A 177 3.13 -2.36 13.75
N GLY A 178 4.36 -2.39 14.25
CA GLY A 178 5.22 -3.56 14.19
C GLY A 178 6.12 -3.59 12.96
N THR A 179 6.62 -4.76 12.58
CA THR A 179 7.52 -4.90 11.43
C THR A 179 6.96 -5.93 10.45
N ILE A 180 7.10 -5.64 9.16
CA ILE A 180 6.72 -6.53 8.06
C ILE A 180 7.98 -6.87 7.29
N GLU A 181 8.27 -8.16 7.12
CA GLU A 181 9.45 -8.63 6.39
C GLU A 181 9.07 -9.22 5.04
N VAL A 182 9.90 -8.95 4.04
CA VAL A 182 9.80 -9.49 2.69
C VAL A 182 11.13 -10.12 2.33
N GLU A 183 11.08 -11.32 1.77
CA GLU A 183 12.26 -12.04 1.29
C GLU A 183 11.97 -12.59 -0.11
N LEU A 184 12.90 -12.37 -1.06
CA LEU A 184 12.85 -12.99 -2.37
C LEU A 184 13.73 -14.25 -2.39
N LYS A 185 13.16 -15.42 -2.74
CA LYS A 185 13.91 -16.69 -2.90
C LYS A 185 13.47 -17.47 -4.12
#